data_AF-A0A7C3Q074-F1
#
_entry.id   AF-A0A7C3Q074-F1
#
_cell.length_a   1.000
_cell.length_b   1.000
_cell.length_c   1.000
_cell.angle_alpha   90.00
_cell.angle_beta   90.00
_cell.angle_gamma   90.00
#
_symmetry.space_group_name_H-M   'P 1'
#
loop_
_entity.id
_entity.type
_entity.pdbx_description
1 polymer ?
#
loop_
_entity_poly.entity_id
_entity_poly.type
_entity_poly.pdbx_seq_one_letter_code
_entity_poly.pdbx_strand_id
1 'polypeptide(L)'
;MNHAFPFASLALLTLASAAHAQSVVLVRSVLGSGGGSASGAGLTLSGTSGQFAVGNASESSLTFVGGFWGGGLQPPRCPADVDDGTGTGTPDGGVTIEDLLYYLAIFSDGDVRADLDDGSSTGTPDGGVTIDDLLYFLDRFQNGC
;
A
#
# COMPACT_ATOMS: atom_id res chain seq x y z
N MET A 1 -64.58 42.49 -41.56
CA MET A 1 -63.85 42.18 -40.31
C MET A 1 -63.99 40.69 -40.06
N ASN A 2 -63.00 39.88 -40.47
CA ASN A 2 -62.91 38.46 -40.12
C ASN A 2 -61.47 38.20 -39.68
N HIS A 3 -61.31 37.81 -38.41
CA HIS A 3 -60.04 37.51 -37.77
C HIS A 3 -59.61 36.09 -38.14
N ALA A 4 -58.41 35.94 -38.68
CA ALA A 4 -57.76 34.64 -38.88
C ALA A 4 -56.30 34.74 -38.44
N PHE A 5 -55.97 34.11 -37.30
CA PHE A 5 -54.66 33.65 -36.83
C PHE A 5 -54.88 32.95 -35.48
N PRO A 6 -54.04 32.00 -35.00
CA PRO A 6 -53.16 31.04 -35.67
C PRO A 6 -53.36 29.60 -35.14
N PHE A 7 -53.63 28.61 -35.99
CA PHE A 7 -53.53 27.18 -35.59
C PHE A 7 -52.14 26.57 -35.85
N ALA A 8 -51.17 27.37 -36.31
CA ALA A 8 -49.85 26.88 -36.73
C ALA A 8 -48.85 26.66 -35.58
N SER A 9 -49.14 27.08 -34.34
CA SER A 9 -48.16 27.03 -33.24
C SER A 9 -48.22 25.77 -32.37
N LEU A 10 -49.23 24.89 -32.52
CA LEU A 10 -49.36 23.71 -31.65
C LEU A 10 -48.64 22.46 -32.18
N ALA A 11 -48.26 22.43 -33.47
CA ALA A 11 -47.57 21.30 -34.09
C ALA A 11 -46.05 21.31 -33.87
N LEU A 12 -45.46 22.43 -33.40
CA LEU A 12 -44.01 22.54 -33.21
C LEU A 12 -43.53 22.06 -31.83
N LEU A 13 -44.44 21.84 -30.87
CA LEU A 13 -44.11 21.43 -29.49
C LEU A 13 -44.07 19.91 -29.28
N THR A 14 -44.50 19.10 -30.24
CA THR A 14 -44.53 17.63 -30.10
C THR A 14 -43.33 16.92 -30.72
N LEU A 15 -42.40 17.65 -31.35
CA LEU A 15 -41.19 17.08 -31.98
C LEU A 15 -39.96 17.08 -31.06
N ALA A 16 -40.04 17.64 -29.85
CA ALA A 16 -38.88 17.83 -28.99
C ALA A 16 -38.62 16.69 -27.97
N SER A 17 -39.50 15.69 -27.85
CA SER A 17 -39.41 14.69 -26.77
C SER A 17 -38.70 13.38 -27.12
N ALA A 18 -38.20 13.22 -28.34
CA ALA A 18 -37.35 12.08 -28.71
C ALA A 18 -35.85 12.40 -28.53
N ALA A 19 -35.49 13.07 -27.43
CA ALA A 19 -34.11 13.03 -26.94
C ALA A 19 -33.88 11.60 -26.42
N HIS A 20 -33.46 10.72 -27.33
CA HIS A 20 -33.12 9.33 -27.06
C HIS A 20 -32.08 9.29 -25.93
N ALA A 21 -32.52 8.96 -24.72
CA ALA A 21 -31.63 8.47 -23.69
C ALA A 21 -31.04 7.15 -24.21
N GLN A 22 -29.79 7.19 -24.68
CA GLN A 22 -29.10 5.99 -25.11
C GLN A 22 -28.99 5.05 -23.91
N SER A 23 -29.46 3.81 -24.07
CA SER A 23 -29.25 2.77 -23.06
C SER A 23 -27.77 2.38 -23.08
N VAL A 24 -26.98 3.07 -22.25
CA VAL A 24 -25.57 2.72 -22.05
C VAL A 24 -25.54 1.56 -21.06
N VAL A 25 -25.25 0.37 -21.57
CA VAL A 25 -24.90 -0.77 -20.72
C VAL A 25 -23.48 -0.54 -20.21
N LEU A 26 -23.37 -0.08 -18.97
CA LEU A 26 -22.09 0.00 -18.28
C LEU A 26 -21.70 -1.41 -17.82
N VAL A 27 -20.77 -2.05 -18.51
CA VAL A 27 -20.15 -3.28 -18.02
C VAL A 27 -19.30 -2.91 -16.81
N ARG A 28 -19.77 -3.26 -15.61
CA ARG A 28 -19.03 -3.04 -14.37
C ARG A 28 -17.97 -4.13 -14.23
N SER A 29 -16.72 -3.78 -14.52
CA SER A 29 -15.58 -4.60 -14.10
C SER A 29 -15.22 -4.24 -12.66
N VAL A 30 -15.34 -5.20 -11.74
CA VAL A 30 -14.93 -5.03 -10.34
C VAL A 30 -13.59 -5.72 -10.16
N LEU A 31 -12.57 -4.97 -9.75
CA LEU A 31 -11.42 -5.56 -9.06
C LEU A 31 -11.89 -5.90 -7.64
N GLY A 32 -12.43 -7.11 -7.48
CA GLY A 32 -12.88 -7.62 -6.19
C GLY A 32 -11.70 -8.14 -5.38
N SER A 33 -11.84 -8.14 -4.05
CA SER A 33 -10.88 -8.72 -3.11
C SER A 33 -10.90 -10.26 -3.11
N GLY A 34 -10.88 -10.88 -4.30
CA GLY A 34 -10.65 -12.31 -4.45
C GLY A 34 -9.15 -12.56 -4.25
N GLY A 35 -8.73 -12.55 -2.98
CA GLY A 35 -7.33 -12.46 -2.55
C GLY A 35 -6.40 -13.50 -3.18
N GLY A 36 -5.75 -13.10 -4.28
CA GLY A 36 -4.68 -13.85 -4.93
C GLY A 36 -3.65 -12.89 -5.53
N SER A 37 -2.39 -13.32 -5.56
CA SER A 37 -1.29 -12.56 -6.14
C SER A 37 -1.22 -12.77 -7.65
N ALA A 38 -1.31 -11.70 -8.44
CA ALA A 38 -1.00 -11.76 -9.87
C ALA A 38 0.52 -11.51 -10.06
N SER A 39 1.22 -12.47 -10.67
CA SER A 39 2.64 -12.37 -11.01
C SER A 39 2.82 -12.57 -12.52
N GLY A 40 3.60 -11.70 -13.16
CA GLY A 40 3.93 -11.82 -14.59
C GLY A 40 2.82 -11.39 -15.58
N ALA A 41 1.66 -10.93 -15.11
CA ALA A 41 0.59 -10.42 -15.97
C ALA A 41 0.65 -8.88 -16.04
N GLY A 42 0.68 -8.33 -17.25
CA GLY A 42 0.52 -6.89 -17.45
C GLY A 42 -0.91 -6.46 -17.09
N LEU A 43 -1.07 -5.56 -16.13
CA LEU A 43 -2.35 -4.94 -15.81
C LEU A 43 -2.59 -3.77 -16.76
N THR A 44 -3.52 -3.93 -17.71
CA THR A 44 -3.97 -2.83 -18.56
C THR A 44 -5.29 -2.29 -18.03
N LEU A 45 -5.27 -1.10 -17.45
CA LEU A 45 -6.49 -0.39 -17.02
C LEU A 45 -6.90 0.59 -18.13
N SER A 46 -7.95 0.25 -18.88
CA SER A 46 -8.55 1.14 -19.88
C SER A 46 -9.96 1.51 -19.44
N GLY A 47 -10.22 2.80 -19.24
CA GLY A 47 -11.55 3.30 -18.91
C GLY A 47 -11.64 4.82 -19.14
N THR A 48 -12.85 5.30 -19.38
CA THR A 48 -13.17 6.74 -19.41
C THR A 48 -13.89 7.11 -18.13
N SER A 49 -13.35 8.03 -17.35
CA SER A 49 -14.10 8.66 -16.26
C SER A 49 -15.10 9.66 -16.84
N GLY A 50 -16.39 9.47 -16.54
CA GLY A 50 -17.40 10.48 -16.88
C GLY A 50 -17.19 11.73 -16.03
N GLN A 51 -17.24 12.92 -16.64
CA GLN A 51 -17.06 14.21 -15.96
C GLN A 51 -17.93 14.38 -14.70
N PHE A 52 -19.10 13.72 -14.64
CA PHE A 52 -20.02 13.86 -13.52
C PHE A 52 -19.49 13.31 -12.18
N ALA A 53 -18.44 12.46 -12.20
CA ALA A 53 -17.85 11.90 -10.98
C ALA A 53 -16.56 12.62 -10.52
N VAL A 54 -15.93 13.42 -11.39
CA VAL A 54 -14.59 14.02 -11.12
C VAL A 54 -14.64 15.55 -11.08
N GLY A 55 -15.77 16.17 -11.43
CA GLY A 55 -15.86 17.63 -11.56
C GLY A 55 -15.10 18.10 -12.82
N ASN A 56 -14.36 19.21 -12.70
CA ASN A 56 -13.59 19.78 -13.81
C ASN A 56 -12.21 19.10 -13.88
N ALA A 57 -11.97 18.28 -14.90
CA ALA A 57 -10.64 17.71 -15.19
C ALA A 57 -10.01 18.49 -16.35
N SER A 58 -8.95 19.24 -16.09
CA SER A 58 -8.22 20.05 -17.08
C SER A 58 -7.02 19.34 -17.70
N GLU A 59 -6.72 18.10 -17.29
CA GLU A 59 -5.56 17.32 -17.73
C GLU A 59 -5.96 15.90 -18.13
N SER A 60 -5.24 15.32 -19.08
CA SER A 60 -5.54 13.99 -19.67
C SER A 60 -4.90 12.81 -18.92
N SER A 61 -4.32 13.03 -17.74
CA SER A 61 -3.60 11.99 -17.00
C SER A 61 -4.44 11.39 -15.88
N LEU A 62 -4.62 10.08 -15.92
CA LEU A 62 -5.06 9.28 -14.78
C LEU A 62 -3.81 8.88 -13.98
N THR A 63 -3.61 9.47 -12.81
CA THR A 63 -2.54 9.06 -11.89
C THR A 63 -3.07 7.97 -10.96
N PHE A 64 -2.58 6.74 -11.15
CA PHE A 64 -2.83 5.64 -10.23
C PHE A 64 -1.69 5.58 -9.21
N VAL A 65 -1.95 5.99 -7.97
CA VAL A 65 -1.03 5.76 -6.85
C VAL A 65 -1.44 4.46 -6.17
N GLY A 66 -0.82 3.36 -6.59
CA GLY A 66 -0.94 2.07 -5.93
C GLY A 66 0.37 1.72 -5.24
N GLY A 67 0.31 1.43 -3.94
CA GLY A 67 1.35 0.70 -3.23
C GLY A 67 0.75 -0.62 -2.73
N PHE A 68 1.57 -1.65 -2.59
CA PHE A 68 1.23 -2.69 -1.63
C PHE A 68 1.32 -2.04 -0.25
N TRP A 69 0.32 -2.25 0.61
CA TRP A 69 0.61 -2.15 2.04
C TRP A 69 1.71 -3.17 2.24
N GLY A 70 2.94 -2.70 2.43
CA GLY A 70 4.11 -3.53 2.73
C GLY A 70 3.98 -4.22 4.09
N GLY A 71 2.77 -4.65 4.46
CA GLY A 71 2.56 -5.86 5.20
C GLY A 71 2.98 -7.04 4.33
N GLY A 72 4.28 -7.12 4.02
CA GLY A 72 4.89 -8.42 4.22
C GLY A 72 4.41 -8.85 5.60
N LEU A 73 3.89 -10.07 5.71
CA LEU A 73 3.91 -10.74 7.00
C LEU A 73 5.39 -10.83 7.36
N GLN A 74 6.00 -9.74 7.81
CA GLN A 74 7.26 -9.83 8.50
C GLN A 74 6.84 -10.64 9.72
N PRO A 75 7.32 -11.89 9.85
CA PRO A 75 7.13 -12.62 11.10
C PRO A 75 7.47 -11.66 12.25
N PRO A 76 6.77 -11.75 13.41
CA PRO A 76 7.03 -10.85 14.54
C PRO A 76 8.54 -10.64 14.64
N ARG A 77 8.97 -9.39 14.42
CA ARG A 77 10.35 -9.08 14.06
C ARG A 77 11.27 -9.81 15.02
N CYS A 78 12.01 -10.79 14.51
CA CYS A 78 13.00 -11.50 15.29
C CYS A 78 14.00 -10.44 15.75
N PRO A 79 14.23 -10.27 17.06
CA PRO A 79 15.21 -9.29 17.54
C PRO A 79 16.63 -9.55 17.01
N ALA A 80 16.91 -10.78 16.56
CA ALA A 80 18.19 -11.17 15.99
C ALA A 80 18.29 -11.07 14.45
N ASP A 81 17.22 -10.70 13.73
CA ASP A 81 17.24 -10.38 12.28
C ASP A 81 17.40 -8.87 12.15
N VAL A 82 18.65 -8.42 12.01
CA VAL A 82 19.06 -7.02 12.07
C VAL A 82 19.78 -6.55 10.82
N ASP A 83 20.30 -7.44 9.96
CA ASP A 83 21.03 -7.06 8.75
C ASP A 83 20.92 -8.10 7.63
N ASP A 84 20.83 -7.62 6.39
CA ASP A 84 20.68 -8.39 5.16
C ASP A 84 22.02 -8.72 4.47
N GLY A 85 23.13 -8.57 5.20
CA GLY A 85 24.49 -8.69 4.66
C GLY A 85 25.00 -7.44 3.98
N THR A 86 24.26 -6.32 4.05
CA THR A 86 24.74 -5.02 3.52
C THR A 86 25.49 -4.19 4.56
N GLY A 87 25.39 -4.54 5.84
CA GLY A 87 25.94 -3.77 6.95
C GLY A 87 25.20 -2.44 7.20
N THR A 88 23.97 -2.30 6.71
CA THR A 88 23.15 -1.09 6.86
C THR A 88 22.14 -1.20 8.01
N GLY A 89 22.01 -2.38 8.59
CA GLY A 89 21.04 -2.69 9.63
C GLY A 89 19.63 -2.84 9.08
N THR A 90 19.52 -3.47 7.91
CA THR A 90 18.24 -3.74 7.23
C THR A 90 17.90 -5.22 7.38
N PRO A 91 16.85 -5.62 8.11
CA PRO A 91 16.45 -7.02 8.26
C PRO A 91 15.95 -7.65 6.94
N ASP A 92 16.27 -8.92 6.68
CA ASP A 92 15.83 -9.67 5.48
C ASP A 92 14.91 -10.87 5.77
N GLY A 93 14.62 -11.14 7.04
CA GLY A 93 13.83 -12.29 7.48
C GLY A 93 14.64 -13.54 7.77
N GLY A 94 15.95 -13.52 7.56
CA GLY A 94 16.90 -14.54 8.00
C GLY A 94 17.60 -14.15 9.30
N VAL A 95 18.04 -15.15 10.06
CA VAL A 95 19.00 -14.94 11.16
C VAL A 95 20.28 -15.68 10.75
N THR A 96 21.31 -14.93 10.42
CA THR A 96 22.53 -15.40 9.78
C THR A 96 23.77 -14.78 10.41
N ILE A 97 24.96 -15.23 10.01
CA ILE A 97 26.21 -14.65 10.54
C ILE A 97 26.33 -13.14 10.31
N GLU A 98 25.70 -12.60 9.27
CA GLU A 98 25.72 -11.17 8.97
C GLU A 98 25.01 -10.35 10.06
N ASP A 99 23.90 -10.86 10.59
CA ASP A 99 23.19 -10.25 11.72
C ASP A 99 24.04 -10.18 12.98
N LEU A 100 24.75 -11.27 13.30
CA LEU A 100 25.64 -11.33 14.45
C LEU A 100 26.79 -10.34 14.31
N LEU A 101 27.41 -10.27 13.12
CA LEU A 101 28.52 -9.35 12.87
C LEU A 101 28.07 -7.88 12.93
N TYR A 102 26.90 -7.58 12.36
CA TYR A 102 26.31 -6.25 12.44
C TYR A 102 25.97 -5.87 13.88
N TYR A 103 25.31 -6.76 14.63
CA TYR A 103 24.96 -6.51 16.03
C TYR A 103 26.20 -6.25 16.90
N LEU A 104 27.24 -7.07 16.78
CA LEU A 104 28.47 -6.87 17.55
C LEU A 104 29.16 -5.54 17.24
N ALA A 105 29.08 -5.04 16.00
CA ALA A 105 29.60 -3.73 15.65
C ALA A 105 28.85 -2.62 16.39
N ILE A 106 27.51 -2.57 16.27
CA ILE A 106 26.69 -1.54 16.92
C ILE A 106 26.72 -1.64 18.46
N PHE A 107 26.83 -2.87 19.00
CA PHE A 107 27.02 -3.11 20.43
C PHE A 107 28.34 -2.52 20.93
N SER A 108 29.43 -2.75 20.20
CA SER A 108 30.75 -2.26 20.58
C SER A 108 30.87 -0.73 20.51
N ASP A 109 30.06 -0.10 19.65
CA ASP A 109 29.94 1.35 19.53
C ASP A 109 29.00 1.97 20.59
N GLY A 110 28.28 1.14 21.36
CA GLY A 110 27.26 1.59 22.32
C GLY A 110 26.07 2.27 21.64
N ASP A 111 25.75 1.87 20.40
CA ASP A 111 24.62 2.42 19.66
C ASP A 111 23.30 1.96 20.29
N VAL A 112 22.36 2.90 20.48
CA VAL A 112 21.04 2.64 21.07
C VAL A 112 20.22 1.58 20.30
N ARG A 113 20.56 1.27 19.05
CA ARG A 113 19.96 0.16 18.30
C ARG A 113 20.33 -1.21 18.87
N ALA A 114 21.36 -1.30 19.70
CA ALA A 114 21.78 -2.53 20.37
C ALA A 114 21.13 -2.74 21.75
N ASP A 115 20.39 -1.75 22.27
CA ASP A 115 19.60 -1.82 23.51
C ASP A 115 18.31 -2.63 23.24
N LEU A 116 18.34 -3.90 23.63
CA LEU A 116 17.31 -4.91 23.39
C LEU A 116 16.66 -5.40 24.68
N ASP A 117 17.34 -5.38 25.83
CA ASP A 117 16.82 -5.98 27.07
C ASP A 117 17.42 -5.37 28.34
N ASP A 118 16.55 -5.16 29.33
CA ASP A 118 16.82 -4.60 30.66
C ASP A 118 17.30 -5.64 31.68
N GLY A 119 17.74 -6.82 31.22
CA GLY A 119 18.10 -7.96 32.07
C GLY A 119 16.91 -8.82 32.51
N SER A 120 15.68 -8.52 32.05
CA SER A 120 14.51 -9.35 32.31
C SER A 120 14.34 -10.53 31.36
N SER A 121 15.12 -10.57 30.27
CA SER A 121 15.00 -11.51 29.15
C SER A 121 13.65 -11.44 28.43
N THR A 122 12.96 -10.29 28.50
CA THR A 122 11.65 -10.08 27.86
C THR A 122 11.73 -9.29 26.55
N GLY A 123 12.91 -8.76 26.21
CA GLY A 123 13.11 -7.87 25.07
C GLY A 123 12.65 -6.44 25.37
N THR A 124 12.80 -5.99 26.62
CA THR A 124 12.40 -4.65 27.05
C THR A 124 13.64 -3.77 27.19
N PRO A 125 13.86 -2.77 26.32
CA PRO A 125 15.01 -1.86 26.41
C PRO A 125 14.98 -0.97 27.67
N ASP A 126 16.15 -0.66 28.25
CA ASP A 126 16.28 0.23 29.42
C ASP A 126 17.00 1.56 29.17
N GLY A 127 17.45 1.79 27.94
CA GLY A 127 18.21 2.96 27.53
C GLY A 127 19.73 2.80 27.64
N GLY A 128 20.21 1.65 28.13
CA GLY A 128 21.62 1.28 28.19
C GLY A 128 21.97 0.19 27.18
N VAL A 129 23.20 0.21 26.67
CA VAL A 129 23.78 -0.92 25.92
C VAL A 129 24.74 -1.64 26.85
N THR A 130 24.33 -2.81 27.33
CA THR A 130 24.97 -3.56 28.40
C THR A 130 25.09 -5.05 28.05
N ILE A 131 25.71 -5.83 28.93
CA ILE A 131 25.86 -7.27 28.70
C ILE A 131 24.52 -8.00 28.59
N ASP A 132 23.46 -7.46 29.20
CA ASP A 132 22.13 -8.05 29.20
C ASP A 132 21.53 -8.06 27.78
N ASP A 133 21.76 -7.01 27.00
CA ASP A 133 21.37 -6.92 25.60
C ASP A 133 22.05 -7.96 24.72
N LEU A 134 23.37 -8.13 24.90
CA LEU A 134 24.15 -9.10 24.15
C LEU A 134 23.72 -10.53 24.48
N LEU A 135 23.45 -10.83 25.75
CA LEU A 135 22.98 -12.15 26.16
C LEU A 135 21.58 -12.43 25.61
N TYR A 136 20.69 -11.43 25.62
CA TYR A 136 19.38 -11.54 25.00
C TYR A 136 19.51 -11.79 23.49
N PHE A 137 20.32 -11.01 22.78
CA PHE A 137 20.56 -11.19 21.34
C PHE A 137 21.06 -12.59 21.02
N LEU A 138 22.04 -13.11 21.74
CA LEU A 138 22.63 -14.43 21.46
C LEU A 138 21.63 -15.57 21.69
N ASP A 139 20.74 -15.45 22.68
CA ASP A 139 19.65 -16.42 22.86
C ASP A 139 18.67 -16.40 21.69
N ARG A 140 18.30 -15.21 21.21
CA ARG A 140 17.44 -15.05 20.04
C ARG A 140 18.12 -15.59 18.77
N PHE A 141 19.40 -15.29 18.61
CA PHE A 141 20.23 -15.72 17.49
C PHE A 141 20.31 -17.25 17.37
N GLN A 142 20.66 -17.94 18.47
CA GLN A 142 20.83 -19.39 18.46
C GLN A 142 19.51 -20.15 18.25
N ASN A 143 18.39 -19.57 18.68
CA ASN A 143 17.05 -20.12 18.49
C ASN A 143 16.48 -19.79 17.11
N GLY A 144 17.12 -18.87 16.36
CA GLY A 144 16.58 -18.29 15.14
C GLY A 144 15.34 -17.43 15.39
N CYS A 145 15.10 -17.03 16.66
CA CYS A 145 14.04 -16.15 17.13
C CYS A 145 14.08 -15.78 18.62
#